data_AF-A0A7C4P3Z2-F1
#
_entry.id   AF-A0A7C4P3Z2-F1
#
_cell.length_a   1.000
_cell.length_b   1.000
_cell.length_c   1.000
_cell.angle_alpha   90.00
_cell.angle_beta   90.00
_cell.angle_gamma   90.00
#
_symmetry.space_group_name_H-M   'P 1'
#
loop_
_entity.id
_entity.type
_entity.pdbx_description
1 polymer ?
#
loop_
_entity_poly.entity_id
_entity_poly.type
_entity_poly.pdbx_seq_one_letter_code
_entity_poly.pdbx_strand_id
1 'polypeptide(L)'
;MKKALKILLTILLSLAALCLGLLLLSALSNFGLPQASASPETLNEAELTRQSELFHLRRAVGDAVWSGWGAADLPAITYNEGYAFLLGYSGQPPAGWVKVPAGAQRGKDWQILPGKTFDGQGIYVQPLPPALYPENFAVRVGERWVSSLQTREWMEIQLAQTVRADLPGFLRPVFPYRLFIGLMLGSDDKYISAAAHESFHAWQGLAAPQKFAAAESAARLDERYPWDDESLSQDWKAELQRLAEMLRGENPAALPAQVRRFLELRAARRQSAGLSPELIAYEQQREWLEGLARYAELEIWRQGSLPGYEPLPSTASLPNFDRYQGFETRWRQELDQMPRMYNDEGDGRFYYSGMAQACLLDRLLPGWKARAFDDGVWLETLLAEALQMEK
;
A
#
# COMPACT_ATOMS: atom_id res chain seq x y z
N MET A 1 -16.27 40.36 -38.91
CA MET A 1 -16.43 38.91 -39.21
C MET A 1 -15.16 38.25 -39.78
N LYS A 2 -14.57 38.69 -40.91
CA LYS A 2 -13.39 38.01 -41.52
C LYS A 2 -12.12 37.96 -40.64
N LYS A 3 -11.81 39.01 -39.87
CA LYS A 3 -10.65 39.02 -38.95
C LYS A 3 -10.81 38.03 -37.78
N ALA A 4 -12.00 37.98 -37.18
CA ALA A 4 -12.31 37.05 -36.10
C ALA A 4 -12.22 35.58 -36.56
N LEU A 5 -12.71 35.27 -37.77
CA LEU A 5 -12.60 33.93 -38.36
C LEU A 5 -11.14 33.51 -38.59
N LYS A 6 -10.27 34.43 -39.04
CA LYS A 6 -8.84 34.16 -39.21
C LYS A 6 -8.15 33.88 -37.88
N ILE A 7 -8.43 34.68 -36.85
CA ILE A 7 -7.86 34.48 -35.50
C ILE A 7 -8.29 33.12 -34.94
N LEU A 8 -9.59 32.80 -35.03
CA LEU A 8 -10.12 31.51 -34.59
C LEU A 8 -9.45 30.34 -35.33
N LEU A 9 -9.30 30.44 -36.66
CA LEU A 9 -8.63 29.42 -37.46
C LEU A 9 -7.16 29.26 -37.06
N THR A 10 -6.43 30.35 -36.83
CA THR A 10 -5.05 30.29 -36.35
C THR A 10 -4.96 29.61 -34.99
N ILE A 11 -5.85 29.93 -34.04
CA ILE A 11 -5.88 29.27 -32.72
C ILE A 11 -6.14 27.76 -32.86
N LEU A 12 -7.12 27.37 -33.68
CA LEU A 12 -7.44 25.97 -33.93
C LEU A 12 -6.29 25.20 -34.58
N LEU A 13 -5.63 25.80 -35.58
CA LEU A 13 -4.48 25.18 -36.23
C LEU A 13 -3.27 25.06 -35.30
N SER A 14 -3.00 26.08 -34.48
CA SER A 14 -1.94 26.03 -33.47
C SER A 14 -2.21 24.96 -32.41
N LEU A 15 -3.46 24.83 -31.96
CA LEU A 15 -3.84 23.79 -31.00
C LEU A 15 -3.73 22.39 -31.63
N ALA A 16 -4.18 22.23 -32.88
CA ALA A 16 -4.04 20.95 -33.60
C ALA A 16 -2.56 20.57 -33.80
N ALA A 17 -1.71 21.53 -34.19
CA ALA A 17 -0.27 21.30 -34.32
C ALA A 17 0.37 20.93 -32.98
N LEU A 18 -0.03 21.58 -31.89
CA LEU A 18 0.42 21.23 -30.54
C LEU A 18 -0.01 19.82 -30.15
N CYS A 19 -1.28 19.45 -30.36
CA CYS A 19 -1.78 18.10 -30.08
C CYS A 19 -1.02 17.04 -30.89
N LEU A 20 -0.80 17.26 -32.19
CA LEU A 20 -0.02 16.35 -33.03
C LEU A 20 1.44 16.26 -32.55
N GLY A 21 2.03 17.38 -32.16
CA GLY A 21 3.37 17.42 -31.57
C GLY A 21 3.46 16.59 -30.28
N LEU A 22 2.49 16.73 -29.38
CA LEU A 22 2.42 15.95 -28.14
C LEU A 22 2.21 14.45 -28.40
N LEU A 23 1.36 14.08 -29.36
CA LEU A 23 1.18 12.69 -29.76
C LEU A 23 2.47 12.09 -30.34
N LEU A 24 3.18 12.85 -31.18
CA LEU A 24 4.46 12.42 -31.73
C LEU A 24 5.52 12.26 -30.63
N LEU A 25 5.63 13.22 -29.72
CA LEU A 25 6.52 13.14 -28.56
C LEU A 25 6.22 11.91 -27.69
N SER A 26 4.94 11.64 -27.43
CA SER A 26 4.52 10.45 -26.68
C SER A 26 4.87 9.17 -27.43
N ALA A 27 4.61 9.10 -28.74
CA ALA A 27 4.98 7.95 -29.56
C ALA A 27 6.49 7.70 -29.57
N LEU A 28 7.30 8.73 -29.73
CA LEU A 28 8.76 8.65 -29.65
C LEU A 28 9.23 8.19 -28.27
N SER A 29 8.61 8.67 -27.20
CA SER A 29 8.87 8.24 -25.82
C SER A 29 8.57 6.74 -25.65
N ASN A 30 7.48 6.26 -26.25
CA ASN A 30 6.99 4.89 -26.11
C ASN A 30 7.88 3.83 -26.78
N PHE A 31 8.67 4.20 -27.80
CA PHE A 31 9.64 3.30 -28.43
C PHE A 31 10.70 2.78 -27.44
N GLY A 32 11.03 3.57 -26.41
CA GLY A 32 12.00 3.20 -25.39
C GLY A 32 11.38 2.69 -24.09
N LEU A 33 10.13 2.23 -24.09
CA LEU A 33 9.52 1.65 -22.90
C LEU A 33 10.08 0.24 -22.64
N PRO A 34 10.63 -0.01 -21.43
CA PRO A 34 11.10 -1.35 -21.08
C PRO A 34 9.92 -2.34 -21.05
N GLN A 35 10.20 -3.58 -21.45
CA GLN A 35 9.26 -4.71 -21.39
C GLN A 35 9.71 -5.79 -20.39
N ALA A 36 10.93 -5.66 -19.88
CA ALA A 36 11.58 -6.51 -18.89
C ALA A 36 12.62 -5.64 -18.17
N SER A 37 13.00 -6.04 -16.95
CA SER A 37 14.07 -5.43 -16.19
C SER A 37 15.38 -5.50 -16.99
N ALA A 38 16.22 -4.47 -16.85
CA ALA A 38 17.48 -4.39 -17.59
C ALA A 38 18.48 -5.50 -17.19
N SER A 39 18.43 -5.96 -15.94
CA SER A 39 19.31 -7.01 -15.41
C SER A 39 18.54 -7.81 -14.34
N PRO A 40 17.61 -8.69 -14.76
CA PRO A 40 16.67 -9.34 -13.86
C PRO A 40 17.36 -10.24 -12.81
N GLU A 41 18.56 -10.75 -13.09
CA GLU A 41 19.34 -11.62 -12.21
C GLU A 41 20.04 -10.90 -11.04
N THR A 42 19.94 -9.57 -10.97
CA THR A 42 20.57 -8.76 -9.92
C THR A 42 19.66 -7.62 -9.46
N LEU A 43 19.97 -7.05 -8.30
CA LEU A 43 19.37 -5.79 -7.85
C LEU A 43 20.22 -4.60 -8.29
N ASN A 44 19.58 -3.62 -8.92
CA ASN A 44 20.23 -2.34 -9.23
C ASN A 44 20.44 -1.52 -7.94
N GLU A 45 21.35 -0.54 -7.99
CA GLU A 45 21.72 0.27 -6.81
C GLU A 45 20.58 1.12 -6.28
N ALA A 46 19.68 1.59 -7.15
CA ALA A 46 18.51 2.36 -6.73
C ALA A 46 17.54 1.50 -5.90
N GLU A 47 17.32 0.25 -6.32
CA GLU A 47 16.49 -0.71 -5.58
C GLU A 47 17.13 -1.07 -4.23
N LEU A 48 18.43 -1.37 -4.20
CA LEU A 48 19.16 -1.59 -2.94
C LEU A 48 19.07 -0.38 -2.01
N THR A 49 19.13 0.84 -2.55
CA THR A 49 18.99 2.08 -1.78
C THR A 49 17.60 2.20 -1.17
N ARG A 50 16.52 1.91 -1.92
CA ARG A 50 15.14 1.92 -1.38
C ARG A 50 14.96 0.88 -0.29
N GLN A 51 15.45 -0.34 -0.50
CA GLN A 51 15.36 -1.40 0.51
C GLN A 51 16.19 -1.04 1.75
N SER A 52 17.38 -0.45 1.59
CA SER A 52 18.19 -0.01 2.74
C SER A 52 17.48 1.08 3.53
N GLU A 53 16.88 2.04 2.83
CA GLU A 53 16.11 3.12 3.43
C GLU A 53 14.85 2.62 4.14
N LEU A 54 14.14 1.62 3.59
CA LEU A 54 13.04 0.95 4.29
C LEU A 54 13.48 0.39 5.66
N PHE A 55 14.59 -0.36 5.70
CA PHE A 55 15.08 -0.95 6.94
C PHE A 55 15.59 0.11 7.92
N HIS A 56 16.22 1.17 7.42
CA HIS A 56 16.64 2.31 8.23
C HIS A 56 15.45 3.05 8.83
N LEU A 57 14.47 3.44 8.00
CA LEU A 57 13.23 4.11 8.41
C LEU A 57 12.49 3.29 9.48
N ARG A 58 12.25 2.00 9.22
CA ARG A 58 11.57 1.11 10.18
C ARG A 58 12.33 1.03 11.51
N ARG A 59 13.66 0.81 11.49
CA ARG A 59 14.44 0.75 12.73
C ARG A 59 14.45 2.07 13.50
N ALA A 60 14.50 3.19 12.80
CA ALA A 60 14.62 4.50 13.42
C ALA A 60 13.30 4.99 14.04
N VAL A 61 12.17 4.79 13.36
CA VAL A 61 10.88 5.38 13.77
C VAL A 61 9.73 4.38 13.88
N GLY A 62 9.95 3.11 13.55
CA GLY A 62 8.89 2.07 13.56
C GLY A 62 8.23 1.89 14.93
N ASP A 63 8.96 2.03 16.03
CA ASP A 63 8.39 1.92 17.38
C ASP A 63 7.50 3.12 17.76
N ALA A 64 7.68 4.28 17.12
CA ALA A 64 6.76 5.41 17.26
C ALA A 64 5.45 5.15 16.51
N VAL A 65 5.49 4.37 15.44
CA VAL A 65 4.30 3.90 14.70
C VAL A 65 3.61 2.79 15.46
N TRP A 66 4.33 1.73 15.81
CA TRP A 66 3.81 0.58 16.55
C TRP A 66 4.91 -0.04 17.41
N SER A 67 4.69 -0.11 18.72
CA SER A 67 5.70 -0.61 19.65
C SER A 67 6.15 -2.04 19.30
N GLY A 68 7.46 -2.23 19.15
CA GLY A 68 8.09 -3.51 18.80
C GLY A 68 8.36 -3.68 17.31
N TRP A 69 7.66 -2.94 16.45
CA TRP A 69 7.81 -3.07 15.00
C TRP A 69 9.18 -2.60 14.50
N GLY A 70 9.77 -1.57 15.12
CA GLY A 70 11.08 -1.06 14.73
C GLY A 70 12.21 -2.04 15.03
N ALA A 71 12.12 -2.75 16.16
CA ALA A 71 13.12 -3.71 16.60
C ALA A 71 12.95 -5.13 16.02
N ALA A 72 11.81 -5.43 15.38
CA ALA A 72 11.52 -6.77 14.90
C ALA A 72 12.51 -7.25 13.81
N ASP A 73 12.92 -8.53 13.89
CA ASP A 73 13.70 -9.22 12.85
C ASP A 73 12.76 -9.60 11.69
N LEU A 74 12.60 -8.66 10.76
CA LEU A 74 11.73 -8.76 9.58
C LEU A 74 12.59 -8.61 8.31
N PRO A 75 13.09 -9.73 7.75
CA PRO A 75 13.69 -9.74 6.41
C PRO A 75 12.68 -9.35 5.34
N ALA A 76 13.16 -9.05 4.14
CA ALA A 76 12.32 -8.71 3.00
C ALA A 76 12.71 -9.54 1.77
N ILE A 77 11.71 -9.97 1.00
CA ILE A 77 11.86 -10.43 -0.37
C ILE A 77 11.47 -9.28 -1.29
N THR A 78 12.38 -8.89 -2.18
CA THR A 78 11.99 -8.09 -3.36
C THR A 78 12.15 -8.93 -4.61
N TYR A 79 11.28 -8.75 -5.60
CA TYR A 79 11.27 -9.63 -6.77
C TYR A 79 10.89 -8.92 -8.07
N ASN A 80 11.38 -9.45 -9.19
CA ASN A 80 11.03 -8.98 -10.53
C ASN A 80 10.41 -10.13 -11.35
N GLU A 81 10.37 -10.01 -12.67
CA GLU A 81 9.77 -11.00 -13.55
C GLU A 81 10.43 -12.39 -13.51
N GLY A 82 11.70 -12.47 -13.07
CA GLY A 82 12.51 -13.68 -13.19
C GLY A 82 13.22 -14.12 -11.93
N TYR A 83 13.34 -13.27 -10.90
CA TYR A 83 14.12 -13.55 -9.70
C TYR A 83 13.48 -12.97 -8.44
N ALA A 84 13.68 -13.69 -7.33
CA ALA A 84 13.41 -13.21 -5.98
C ALA A 84 14.73 -13.01 -5.24
N PHE A 85 14.81 -11.92 -4.48
CA PHE A 85 15.97 -11.50 -3.71
C PHE A 85 15.56 -11.36 -2.24
N LEU A 86 16.20 -12.14 -1.36
CA LEU A 86 15.98 -12.10 0.07
C LEU A 86 17.08 -11.26 0.74
N LEU A 87 16.67 -10.20 1.42
CA LEU A 87 17.50 -9.19 2.08
C LEU A 87 17.29 -9.21 3.60
N GLY A 88 18.35 -8.88 4.35
CA GLY A 88 18.29 -8.76 5.81
C GLY A 88 18.10 -10.09 6.55
N TYR A 89 18.30 -11.23 5.88
CA TYR A 89 18.17 -12.55 6.50
C TYR A 89 19.50 -12.98 7.13
N SER A 90 19.54 -13.07 8.46
CA SER A 90 20.74 -13.50 9.17
C SER A 90 20.94 -15.02 9.11
N GLY A 91 22.17 -15.43 8.78
CA GLY A 91 22.54 -16.84 8.61
C GLY A 91 22.12 -17.40 7.25
N GLN A 92 22.18 -18.73 7.11
CA GLN A 92 21.78 -19.43 5.88
C GLN A 92 20.25 -19.67 5.88
N PRO A 93 19.51 -19.17 4.88
CA PRO A 93 18.07 -19.38 4.80
C PRO A 93 17.74 -20.83 4.39
N PRO A 94 16.65 -21.41 4.92
CA PRO A 94 16.09 -22.65 4.39
C PRO A 94 15.55 -22.42 2.96
N ALA A 95 15.39 -23.51 2.22
CA ALA A 95 14.91 -23.49 0.85
C ALA A 95 13.56 -22.76 0.71
N GLY A 96 13.46 -21.87 -0.27
CA GLY A 96 12.20 -21.27 -0.68
C GLY A 96 11.53 -20.40 0.37
N TRP A 97 10.21 -20.28 0.26
CA TRP A 97 9.33 -19.59 1.19
C TRP A 97 7.98 -20.31 1.27
N VAL A 98 7.21 -20.00 2.31
CA VAL A 98 5.90 -20.57 2.59
C VAL A 98 4.85 -19.47 2.51
N LYS A 99 3.83 -19.67 1.69
CA LYS A 99 2.62 -18.85 1.72
C LYS A 99 1.89 -19.04 3.04
N VAL A 100 1.47 -17.95 3.64
CA VAL A 100 0.64 -17.94 4.85
C VAL A 100 -0.74 -17.43 4.50
N PRO A 101 -1.82 -17.90 5.15
CA PRO A 101 -1.87 -19.05 6.07
C PRO A 101 -1.92 -20.40 5.34
N ALA A 102 -1.95 -20.42 4.00
CA ALA A 102 -2.16 -21.62 3.19
C ALA A 102 -1.09 -22.73 3.36
N GLY A 103 0.10 -22.40 3.87
CA GLY A 103 1.18 -23.35 4.12
C GLY A 103 1.87 -23.87 2.85
N ALA A 104 1.55 -23.31 1.68
CA ALA A 104 2.10 -23.77 0.42
C ALA A 104 3.58 -23.36 0.28
N GLN A 105 4.48 -24.34 0.30
CA GLN A 105 5.90 -24.15 0.01
C GLN A 105 6.12 -23.78 -1.46
N ARG A 106 6.94 -22.76 -1.69
CA ARG A 106 7.33 -22.24 -3.01
C ARG A 106 8.84 -21.98 -3.05
N GLY A 107 9.36 -21.78 -4.26
CA GLY A 107 10.78 -21.52 -4.47
C GLY A 107 11.69 -22.76 -4.34
N LYS A 108 12.99 -22.50 -4.42
CA LYS A 108 14.10 -23.46 -4.37
C LYS A 108 15.16 -22.96 -3.39
N ASP A 109 16.31 -23.63 -3.36
CA ASP A 109 17.47 -23.21 -2.58
C ASP A 109 17.93 -21.81 -2.97
N TRP A 110 18.24 -21.02 -1.95
CA TRP A 110 18.79 -19.68 -2.10
C TRP A 110 20.29 -19.75 -2.41
N GLN A 111 20.74 -18.90 -3.32
CA GLN A 111 22.17 -18.70 -3.63
C GLN A 111 22.60 -17.32 -3.17
N ILE A 112 23.87 -17.15 -2.81
CA ILE A 112 24.39 -15.81 -2.51
C ILE A 112 24.53 -15.05 -3.83
N LEU A 113 23.99 -13.84 -3.91
CA LEU A 113 24.15 -12.92 -5.02
C LEU A 113 25.61 -12.40 -5.03
N PRO A 114 26.45 -12.76 -6.01
CA PRO A 114 27.86 -12.40 -6.00
C PRO A 114 28.09 -10.89 -6.11
N GLY A 115 29.07 -10.37 -5.35
CA GLY A 115 29.50 -8.97 -5.46
C GLY A 115 28.54 -7.93 -4.89
N LYS A 116 27.44 -8.35 -4.25
CA LYS A 116 26.46 -7.46 -3.60
C LYS A 116 26.21 -7.87 -2.16
N THR A 117 26.03 -6.87 -1.31
CA THR A 117 25.70 -7.04 0.10
C THR A 117 24.59 -6.07 0.49
N PHE A 118 23.91 -6.38 1.59
CA PHE A 118 22.86 -5.57 2.20
C PHE A 118 23.15 -5.47 3.69
N ASP A 119 23.35 -4.27 4.23
CA ASP A 119 23.80 -4.05 5.62
C ASP A 119 25.03 -4.92 6.00
N GLY A 120 25.96 -5.09 5.05
CA GLY A 120 27.16 -5.92 5.23
C GLY A 120 26.92 -7.43 5.20
N GLN A 121 25.69 -7.88 4.99
CA GLN A 121 25.30 -9.29 4.85
C GLN A 121 25.14 -9.68 3.38
N GLY A 122 25.26 -10.98 3.08
CA GLY A 122 24.99 -11.49 1.74
C GLY A 122 23.51 -11.34 1.37
N ILE A 123 23.24 -10.96 0.12
CA ILE A 123 21.90 -11.02 -0.45
C ILE A 123 21.68 -12.41 -1.00
N TYR A 124 20.52 -12.99 -0.74
CA TYR A 124 20.15 -14.29 -1.26
C TYR A 124 19.27 -14.14 -2.51
N VAL A 125 19.49 -14.97 -3.52
CA VAL A 125 18.78 -14.91 -4.81
C VAL A 125 18.33 -16.30 -5.24
N GLN A 126 17.18 -16.38 -5.89
CA GLN A 126 16.74 -17.57 -6.60
C GLN A 126 15.93 -17.21 -7.85
N PRO A 127 15.99 -18.03 -8.92
CA PRO A 127 15.15 -17.83 -10.10
C PRO A 127 13.68 -18.17 -9.80
N LEU A 128 12.77 -17.38 -10.36
CA LEU A 128 11.33 -17.60 -10.32
C LEU A 128 10.86 -18.28 -11.61
N PRO A 129 10.12 -19.39 -11.52
CA PRO A 129 9.34 -19.89 -12.65
C PRO A 129 8.33 -18.85 -13.13
N PRO A 130 7.97 -18.84 -14.43
CA PRO A 130 6.87 -18.00 -14.91
C PRO A 130 5.61 -18.19 -14.08
N ALA A 131 4.93 -17.09 -13.74
CA ALA A 131 3.72 -17.06 -12.92
C ALA A 131 3.86 -17.54 -11.45
N LEU A 132 5.08 -17.84 -10.98
CA LEU A 132 5.33 -18.13 -9.57
C LEU A 132 5.98 -16.92 -8.90
N TYR A 133 5.15 -16.04 -8.36
CA TYR A 133 5.61 -14.89 -7.57
C TYR A 133 5.48 -15.17 -6.07
N PRO A 134 6.29 -14.53 -5.22
CA PRO A 134 6.11 -14.59 -3.77
C PRO A 134 4.83 -13.92 -3.25
N GLU A 135 4.06 -13.26 -4.14
CA GLU A 135 2.92 -12.38 -3.85
C GLU A 135 3.35 -11.11 -3.10
N ASN A 136 2.66 -10.00 -3.34
CA ASN A 136 2.89 -8.75 -2.58
C ASN A 136 2.18 -8.90 -1.25
N PHE A 137 2.88 -9.45 -0.24
CA PHE A 137 2.33 -9.69 1.09
C PHE A 137 3.40 -10.21 2.07
N ALA A 138 2.97 -10.66 3.26
CA ALA A 138 3.81 -11.42 4.18
C ALA A 138 3.89 -12.91 3.81
N VAL A 139 5.10 -13.48 3.91
CA VAL A 139 5.41 -14.91 3.75
C VAL A 139 6.31 -15.39 4.88
N ARG A 140 6.63 -16.69 4.91
CA ARG A 140 7.64 -17.24 5.84
C ARG A 140 8.84 -17.82 5.11
N VAL A 141 10.04 -17.57 5.63
CA VAL A 141 11.28 -18.26 5.22
C VAL A 141 11.85 -18.95 6.45
N GLY A 142 11.50 -20.24 6.61
CA GLY A 142 11.69 -20.98 7.85
C GLY A 142 10.80 -20.44 8.96
N GLU A 143 11.42 -20.09 10.09
CA GLU A 143 10.72 -19.51 11.25
C GLU A 143 10.55 -17.99 11.18
N ARG A 144 11.12 -17.32 10.17
CA ARG A 144 11.04 -15.86 10.04
C ARG A 144 9.86 -15.44 9.19
N TRP A 145 9.14 -14.42 9.65
CA TRP A 145 8.21 -13.64 8.86
C TRP A 145 8.98 -12.69 7.94
N VAL A 146 8.58 -12.65 6.68
CA VAL A 146 9.28 -11.93 5.63
C VAL A 146 8.26 -11.15 4.82
N SER A 147 8.47 -9.86 4.63
CA SER A 147 7.65 -9.07 3.71
C SER A 147 8.04 -9.35 2.27
N SER A 148 7.11 -9.17 1.34
CA SER A 148 7.38 -9.35 -0.08
C SER A 148 6.74 -8.23 -0.89
N LEU A 149 7.54 -7.60 -1.75
CA LEU A 149 7.06 -6.60 -2.70
C LEU A 149 7.86 -6.69 -3.99
N GLN A 150 7.24 -6.41 -5.12
CA GLN A 150 7.97 -6.26 -6.39
C GLN A 150 9.03 -5.15 -6.32
N THR A 151 10.11 -5.28 -7.11
CA THR A 151 11.05 -4.18 -7.34
C THR A 151 10.30 -3.02 -8.00
N ARG A 152 10.73 -1.78 -7.75
CA ARG A 152 10.05 -0.61 -8.33
C ARG A 152 10.05 -0.65 -9.87
N GLU A 153 11.16 -1.05 -10.48
CA GLU A 153 11.29 -1.18 -11.94
C GLU A 153 10.26 -2.17 -12.49
N TRP A 154 10.10 -3.32 -11.83
CA TRP A 154 9.14 -4.32 -12.27
C TRP A 154 7.70 -3.83 -12.11
N MET A 155 7.37 -3.10 -11.04
CA MET A 155 6.07 -2.44 -10.90
C MET A 155 5.80 -1.44 -12.04
N GLU A 156 6.79 -0.65 -12.44
CA GLU A 156 6.69 0.30 -13.56
C GLU A 156 6.41 -0.43 -14.88
N ILE A 157 7.13 -1.52 -15.15
CA ILE A 157 6.94 -2.34 -16.34
C ILE A 157 5.58 -3.03 -16.34
N GLN A 158 5.20 -3.68 -15.24
CA GLN A 158 3.94 -4.41 -15.12
C GLN A 158 2.75 -3.45 -15.31
N LEU A 159 2.78 -2.28 -14.68
CA LEU A 159 1.73 -1.27 -14.85
C LEU A 159 1.64 -0.78 -16.31
N ALA A 160 2.78 -0.54 -16.97
CA ALA A 160 2.80 -0.17 -18.38
C ALA A 160 2.13 -1.24 -19.26
N GLN A 161 2.43 -2.51 -18.99
CA GLN A 161 1.90 -3.65 -19.73
C GLN A 161 0.40 -3.83 -19.53
N THR A 162 -0.09 -3.73 -18.29
CA THR A 162 -1.52 -3.78 -17.97
C THR A 162 -2.29 -2.70 -18.72
N VAL A 163 -1.86 -1.43 -18.59
CA VAL A 163 -2.51 -0.31 -19.28
C VAL A 163 -2.48 -0.50 -20.80
N ARG A 164 -1.36 -1.00 -21.35
CA ARG A 164 -1.24 -1.25 -22.79
C ARG A 164 -2.22 -2.32 -23.26
N ALA A 165 -2.44 -3.37 -22.47
CA ALA A 165 -3.36 -4.44 -22.80
C ALA A 165 -4.81 -3.93 -22.89
N ASP A 166 -5.21 -3.08 -21.95
CA ASP A 166 -6.57 -2.54 -21.84
C ASP A 166 -6.87 -1.42 -22.84
N LEU A 167 -5.84 -0.75 -23.36
CA LEU A 167 -6.02 0.33 -24.34
C LEU A 167 -6.46 -0.18 -25.73
N PRO A 168 -7.39 0.52 -26.40
CA PRO A 168 -7.65 0.34 -27.82
C PRO A 168 -6.38 0.44 -28.66
N GLY A 169 -6.26 -0.40 -29.69
CA GLY A 169 -5.03 -0.53 -30.49
C GLY A 169 -4.50 0.78 -31.08
N PHE A 170 -5.38 1.70 -31.46
CA PHE A 170 -5.00 3.00 -32.01
C PHE A 170 -4.46 4.00 -30.98
N LEU A 171 -4.76 3.81 -29.68
CA LEU A 171 -4.23 4.64 -28.59
C LEU A 171 -2.90 4.13 -28.06
N ARG A 172 -2.66 2.81 -28.12
CA ARG A 172 -1.43 2.17 -27.63
C ARG A 172 -0.12 2.86 -28.06
N PRO A 173 0.08 3.30 -29.31
CA PRO A 173 1.34 3.93 -29.70
C PRO A 173 1.51 5.35 -29.15
N VAL A 174 0.43 6.09 -28.89
CA VAL A 174 0.48 7.51 -28.55
C VAL A 174 0.14 7.81 -27.08
N PHE A 175 -0.32 6.83 -26.31
CA PHE A 175 -0.65 6.99 -24.90
C PHE A 175 0.59 7.36 -24.06
N PRO A 176 0.52 8.36 -23.16
CA PRO A 176 1.69 8.86 -22.43
C PRO A 176 2.05 7.97 -21.22
N TYR A 177 2.51 6.74 -21.46
CA TYR A 177 2.74 5.75 -20.39
C TYR A 177 3.67 6.27 -19.29
N ARG A 178 4.83 6.87 -19.62
CA ARG A 178 5.78 7.35 -18.59
C ARG A 178 5.16 8.37 -17.63
N LEU A 179 4.36 9.29 -18.16
CA LEU A 179 3.63 10.27 -17.36
C LEU A 179 2.58 9.58 -16.50
N PHE A 180 1.76 8.71 -17.11
CA PHE A 180 0.72 7.98 -16.40
C PHE A 180 1.29 7.11 -15.27
N ILE A 181 2.33 6.32 -15.54
CA ILE A 181 3.01 5.46 -14.57
C ILE A 181 3.62 6.30 -13.45
N GLY A 182 4.29 7.40 -13.78
CA GLY A 182 4.84 8.33 -12.78
C GLY A 182 3.77 8.91 -11.86
N LEU A 183 2.59 9.24 -12.38
CA LEU A 183 1.44 9.69 -11.59
C LEU A 183 0.87 8.59 -10.68
N MET A 184 0.81 7.34 -11.17
CA MET A 184 0.22 6.23 -10.42
C MET A 184 1.16 5.68 -9.34
N LEU A 185 2.41 5.36 -9.69
CA LEU A 185 3.39 4.80 -8.76
C LEU A 185 3.99 5.85 -7.83
N GLY A 186 4.05 7.11 -8.25
CA GLY A 186 4.47 8.23 -7.41
C GLY A 186 5.97 8.27 -7.10
N SER A 187 6.33 8.87 -5.96
CA SER A 187 7.71 9.11 -5.53
C SER A 187 8.42 7.85 -5.02
N ASP A 188 9.73 7.93 -4.80
CA ASP A 188 10.49 6.88 -4.11
C ASP A 188 10.01 6.74 -2.65
N ASP A 189 9.59 7.83 -2.00
CA ASP A 189 8.99 7.80 -0.65
C ASP A 189 7.73 6.93 -0.61
N LYS A 190 6.87 7.03 -1.64
CA LYS A 190 5.65 6.22 -1.75
C LYS A 190 5.96 4.74 -1.94
N TYR A 191 6.99 4.42 -2.70
CA TYR A 191 7.44 3.04 -2.84
C TYR A 191 7.97 2.50 -1.50
N ILE A 192 8.82 3.27 -0.81
CA ILE A 192 9.39 2.88 0.48
C ILE A 192 8.29 2.69 1.53
N SER A 193 7.31 3.60 1.59
CA SER A 193 6.16 3.45 2.49
C SER A 193 5.29 2.23 2.13
N ALA A 194 5.10 1.95 0.84
CA ALA A 194 4.40 0.74 0.40
C ALA A 194 5.18 -0.54 0.78
N ALA A 195 6.51 -0.53 0.72
CA ALA A 195 7.29 -1.65 1.24
C ALA A 195 7.18 -1.77 2.78
N ALA A 196 7.00 -0.66 3.49
CA ALA A 196 6.71 -0.66 4.92
C ALA A 196 5.31 -1.22 5.23
N HIS A 197 4.33 -1.03 4.35
CA HIS A 197 3.02 -1.68 4.41
C HIS A 197 3.17 -3.21 4.49
N GLU A 198 3.90 -3.79 3.54
CA GLU A 198 4.17 -5.24 3.50
C GLU A 198 4.99 -5.69 4.72
N SER A 199 5.93 -4.87 5.17
CA SER A 199 6.66 -5.11 6.42
C SER A 199 5.75 -5.10 7.64
N PHE A 200 4.65 -4.35 7.63
CA PHE A 200 3.68 -4.33 8.72
C PHE A 200 2.80 -5.58 8.71
N HIS A 201 2.44 -6.13 7.55
CA HIS A 201 1.82 -7.46 7.48
C HIS A 201 2.71 -8.56 8.07
N ALA A 202 4.02 -8.52 7.79
CA ALA A 202 4.96 -9.45 8.41
C ALA A 202 5.00 -9.29 9.94
N TRP A 203 4.87 -8.06 10.45
CA TRP A 203 4.72 -7.79 11.87
C TRP A 203 3.40 -8.29 12.45
N GLN A 204 2.28 -8.10 11.76
CA GLN A 204 0.97 -8.66 12.16
C GLN A 204 1.04 -10.18 12.28
N GLY A 205 1.66 -10.85 11.31
CA GLY A 205 1.90 -12.28 11.34
C GLY A 205 2.79 -12.72 12.51
N LEU A 206 3.84 -11.94 12.82
CA LEU A 206 4.74 -12.23 13.94
C LEU A 206 4.04 -12.04 15.30
N ALA A 207 3.36 -10.92 15.50
CA ALA A 207 2.83 -10.51 16.80
C ALA A 207 1.44 -11.09 17.10
N ALA A 208 0.64 -11.43 16.09
CA ALA A 208 -0.69 -12.03 16.25
C ALA A 208 -0.96 -13.12 15.19
N PRO A 209 -0.20 -14.23 15.16
CA PRO A 209 -0.23 -15.21 14.08
C PRO A 209 -1.61 -15.86 13.86
N GLN A 210 -2.36 -16.13 14.93
CA GLN A 210 -3.69 -16.74 14.82
C GLN A 210 -4.71 -15.77 14.22
N LYS A 211 -4.70 -14.52 14.69
CA LYS A 211 -5.56 -13.44 14.19
C LYS A 211 -5.23 -13.09 12.74
N PHE A 212 -3.95 -13.03 12.40
CA PHE A 212 -3.47 -12.86 11.02
C PHE A 212 -3.98 -13.97 10.11
N ALA A 213 -3.81 -15.24 10.52
CA ALA A 213 -4.29 -16.38 9.73
C ALA A 213 -5.82 -16.38 9.56
N ALA A 214 -6.56 -15.98 10.59
CA ALA A 214 -8.01 -15.83 10.51
C ALA A 214 -8.41 -14.73 9.51
N ALA A 215 -7.77 -13.55 9.61
CA ALA A 215 -8.08 -12.41 8.74
C ALA A 215 -7.78 -12.70 7.26
N GLU A 216 -6.65 -13.34 6.98
CA GLU A 216 -6.31 -13.81 5.63
C GLU A 216 -7.31 -14.85 5.12
N SER A 217 -7.70 -15.80 5.98
CA SER A 217 -8.69 -16.82 5.61
C SER A 217 -10.07 -16.23 5.36
N ALA A 218 -10.35 -15.02 5.87
CA ALA A 218 -11.62 -14.34 5.67
C ALA A 218 -11.82 -13.90 4.21
N ALA A 219 -10.76 -13.75 3.42
CA ALA A 219 -10.83 -13.44 1.98
C ALA A 219 -11.70 -14.44 1.19
N ARG A 220 -11.89 -15.67 1.68
CA ARG A 220 -12.82 -16.64 1.07
C ARG A 220 -14.30 -16.20 1.09
N LEU A 221 -14.64 -15.20 1.89
CA LEU A 221 -15.98 -14.63 2.00
C LEU A 221 -16.22 -13.51 0.99
N ASP A 222 -15.19 -13.10 0.25
CA ASP A 222 -15.25 -12.00 -0.71
C ASP A 222 -16.37 -12.17 -1.74
N GLU A 223 -16.44 -13.33 -2.40
CA GLU A 223 -17.50 -13.64 -3.38
C GLU A 223 -18.93 -13.67 -2.78
N ARG A 224 -19.05 -13.76 -1.45
CA ARG A 224 -20.34 -13.75 -0.74
C ARG A 224 -20.72 -12.36 -0.24
N TYR A 225 -19.79 -11.41 -0.26
CA TYR A 225 -20.07 -10.05 0.17
C TYR A 225 -20.90 -9.36 -0.92
N PRO A 226 -21.97 -8.61 -0.57
CA PRO A 226 -22.91 -8.05 -1.55
C PRO A 226 -22.34 -6.80 -2.24
N TRP A 227 -21.30 -6.99 -3.05
CA TRP A 227 -20.59 -5.92 -3.77
C TRP A 227 -21.49 -5.12 -4.71
N ASP A 228 -22.41 -5.82 -5.39
CA ASP A 228 -23.35 -5.27 -6.37
C ASP A 228 -24.58 -4.57 -5.75
N ASP A 229 -24.73 -4.58 -4.42
CA ASP A 229 -25.84 -3.89 -3.76
C ASP A 229 -25.62 -2.37 -3.77
N GLU A 230 -26.38 -1.68 -4.63
CA GLU A 230 -26.30 -0.23 -4.80
C GLU A 230 -26.61 0.54 -3.51
N SER A 231 -27.56 0.06 -2.69
CA SER A 231 -27.90 0.70 -1.42
C SER A 231 -26.74 0.59 -0.43
N LEU A 232 -26.16 -0.60 -0.30
CA LEU A 232 -24.98 -0.82 0.52
C LEU A 232 -23.80 0.03 0.06
N SER A 233 -23.60 0.15 -1.25
CA SER A 233 -22.55 1.00 -1.84
C SER A 233 -22.74 2.48 -1.45
N GLN A 234 -23.96 3.02 -1.54
CA GLN A 234 -24.24 4.40 -1.09
C GLN A 234 -24.06 4.58 0.42
N ASP A 235 -24.45 3.59 1.24
CA ASP A 235 -24.25 3.64 2.68
C ASP A 235 -22.74 3.60 3.04
N TRP A 236 -21.94 2.81 2.32
CA TRP A 236 -20.48 2.82 2.42
C TRP A 236 -19.90 4.20 2.07
N LYS A 237 -20.43 4.86 1.04
CA LYS A 237 -20.01 6.21 0.67
C LYS A 237 -20.24 7.20 1.80
N ALA A 238 -21.42 7.15 2.42
CA ALA A 238 -21.74 7.99 3.56
C ALA A 238 -20.81 7.72 4.76
N GLU A 239 -20.48 6.45 5.00
CA GLU A 239 -19.55 6.04 6.07
C GLU A 239 -18.14 6.56 5.84
N LEU A 240 -17.58 6.32 4.66
CA LEU A 240 -16.23 6.77 4.29
C LEU A 240 -16.13 8.29 4.23
N GLN A 241 -17.16 8.98 3.74
CA GLN A 241 -17.21 10.44 3.78
C GLN A 241 -17.18 10.96 5.23
N ARG A 242 -17.97 10.36 6.12
CA ARG A 242 -18.00 10.76 7.54
C ARG A 242 -16.65 10.53 8.23
N LEU A 243 -15.99 9.41 7.97
CA LEU A 243 -14.65 9.13 8.46
C LEU A 243 -13.65 10.18 7.97
N ALA A 244 -13.67 10.50 6.67
CA ALA A 244 -12.78 11.52 6.10
C ALA A 244 -13.03 12.91 6.69
N GLU A 245 -14.29 13.28 6.93
CA GLU A 245 -14.66 14.54 7.60
C GLU A 245 -14.14 14.62 9.03
N MET A 246 -14.27 13.54 9.82
CA MET A 246 -13.73 13.49 11.19
C MET A 246 -12.21 13.66 11.23
N LEU A 247 -11.49 13.06 10.27
CA LEU A 247 -10.03 13.18 10.19
C LEU A 247 -9.56 14.57 9.79
N ARG A 248 -10.31 15.27 8.91
CA ARG A 248 -10.09 16.69 8.59
C ARG A 248 -10.45 17.61 9.76
N GLY A 249 -11.40 17.20 10.60
CA GLY A 249 -11.85 17.97 11.74
C GLY A 249 -10.78 18.14 12.81
N GLU A 250 -10.62 19.37 13.29
CA GLU A 250 -9.64 19.72 14.33
C GLU A 250 -10.28 19.88 15.71
N ASN A 251 -11.61 19.87 15.83
CA ASN A 251 -12.31 20.09 17.10
C ASN A 251 -12.37 18.79 17.94
N PRO A 252 -11.54 18.64 18.99
CA PRO A 252 -11.46 17.38 19.73
C PRO A 252 -12.74 17.16 20.56
N ALA A 253 -13.37 18.23 21.05
CA ALA A 253 -14.59 18.15 21.86
C ALA A 253 -15.80 17.62 21.08
N ALA A 254 -15.81 17.78 19.76
CA ALA A 254 -16.88 17.26 18.90
C ALA A 254 -16.63 15.82 18.44
N LEU A 255 -15.41 15.30 18.59
CA LEU A 255 -15.00 14.01 18.04
C LEU A 255 -15.80 12.82 18.60
N PRO A 256 -16.06 12.71 19.92
CA PRO A 256 -16.79 11.56 20.47
C PRO A 256 -18.22 11.46 19.96
N ALA A 257 -18.92 12.59 19.84
CA ALA A 257 -20.26 12.63 19.27
C ALA A 257 -20.27 12.22 17.78
N GLN A 258 -19.23 12.59 17.04
CA GLN A 258 -19.10 12.19 15.63
C GLN A 258 -18.78 10.70 15.49
N VAL A 259 -17.92 10.13 16.34
CA VAL A 259 -17.61 8.69 16.36
C VAL A 259 -18.85 7.89 16.74
N ARG A 260 -19.64 8.32 17.74
CA ARG A 260 -20.93 7.69 18.06
C ARG A 260 -21.84 7.62 16.83
N ARG A 261 -21.94 8.72 16.09
CA ARG A 261 -22.75 8.78 14.87
C ARG A 261 -22.22 7.86 13.77
N PHE A 262 -20.90 7.73 13.64
CA PHE A 262 -20.28 6.77 12.73
C PHE A 262 -20.65 5.32 13.09
N LEU A 263 -20.55 4.94 14.36
CA LEU A 263 -20.90 3.59 14.82
C LEU A 263 -22.39 3.29 14.60
N GLU A 264 -23.28 4.26 14.84
CA GLU A 264 -24.71 4.15 14.51
C GLU A 264 -24.95 3.96 13.01
N LEU A 265 -24.27 4.75 12.16
CA LEU A 265 -24.38 4.65 10.70
C LEU A 265 -23.94 3.27 10.21
N ARG A 266 -22.80 2.78 10.71
CA ARG A 266 -22.27 1.45 10.39
C ARG A 266 -23.23 0.34 10.79
N ALA A 267 -23.80 0.41 12.00
CA ALA A 267 -24.77 -0.57 12.46
C ALA A 267 -26.03 -0.57 11.57
N ALA A 268 -26.54 0.61 11.21
CA ALA A 268 -27.68 0.75 10.31
C ALA A 268 -27.39 0.21 8.90
N ARG A 269 -26.21 0.49 8.34
CA ARG A 269 -25.74 -0.04 7.05
C ARG A 269 -25.74 -1.57 7.04
N ARG A 270 -25.10 -2.19 8.04
CA ARG A 270 -25.02 -3.65 8.16
C ARG A 270 -26.39 -4.29 8.32
N GLN A 271 -27.30 -3.65 9.07
CA GLN A 271 -28.67 -4.10 9.25
C GLN A 271 -29.49 -3.99 7.94
N SER A 272 -29.39 -2.85 7.25
CA SER A 272 -30.10 -2.58 6.00
C SER A 272 -29.72 -3.57 4.90
N ALA A 273 -28.42 -3.84 4.76
CA ALA A 273 -27.87 -4.81 3.82
C ALA A 273 -28.06 -6.29 4.26
N GLY A 274 -28.64 -6.53 5.44
CA GLY A 274 -28.84 -7.88 5.96
C GLY A 274 -27.56 -8.68 6.14
N LEU A 275 -26.44 -8.02 6.49
CA LEU A 275 -25.16 -8.71 6.63
C LEU A 275 -25.21 -9.75 7.75
N SER A 276 -24.86 -10.98 7.41
CA SER A 276 -24.66 -12.06 8.39
C SER A 276 -23.51 -11.73 9.35
N PRO A 277 -23.48 -12.32 10.57
CA PRO A 277 -22.36 -12.16 11.49
C PRO A 277 -21.00 -12.50 10.85
N GLU A 278 -20.93 -13.46 9.94
CA GLU A 278 -19.70 -13.82 9.23
C GLU A 278 -19.22 -12.71 8.29
N LEU A 279 -20.14 -12.01 7.61
CA LEU A 279 -19.79 -10.88 6.74
C LEU A 279 -19.43 -9.64 7.54
N ILE A 280 -20.02 -9.46 8.73
CA ILE A 280 -19.59 -8.40 9.66
C ILE A 280 -18.17 -8.69 10.17
N ALA A 281 -17.89 -9.93 10.54
CA ALA A 281 -16.56 -10.36 10.93
C ALA A 281 -15.56 -10.26 9.78
N TYR A 282 -16.00 -10.46 8.52
CA TYR A 282 -15.18 -10.22 7.34
C TYR A 282 -14.73 -8.76 7.26
N GLU A 283 -15.65 -7.79 7.38
CA GLU A 283 -15.29 -6.36 7.40
C GLU A 283 -14.27 -6.06 8.51
N GLN A 284 -14.53 -6.52 9.75
CA GLN A 284 -13.64 -6.31 10.90
C GLN A 284 -12.23 -6.88 10.66
N GLN A 285 -12.15 -8.06 10.05
CA GLN A 285 -10.89 -8.74 9.75
C GLN A 285 -10.10 -8.02 8.66
N ARG A 286 -10.75 -7.59 7.57
CA ARG A 286 -10.07 -6.82 6.51
C ARG A 286 -9.64 -5.44 7.00
N GLU A 287 -10.47 -4.76 7.79
CA GLU A 287 -10.09 -3.48 8.42
C GLU A 287 -8.90 -3.62 9.36
N TRP A 288 -8.84 -4.71 10.14
CA TRP A 288 -7.69 -5.00 11.00
C TRP A 288 -6.44 -5.31 10.18
N LEU A 289 -6.55 -6.12 9.12
CA LEU A 289 -5.42 -6.57 8.33
C LEU A 289 -4.89 -5.43 7.45
N GLU A 290 -5.69 -5.01 6.47
CA GLU A 290 -5.34 -4.02 5.44
C GLU A 290 -5.35 -2.60 5.98
N GLY A 291 -6.35 -2.28 6.80
CA GLY A 291 -6.51 -0.93 7.35
C GLY A 291 -5.40 -0.55 8.32
N LEU A 292 -4.91 -1.49 9.17
CA LEU A 292 -3.77 -1.21 10.04
C LEU A 292 -2.46 -1.14 9.28
N ALA A 293 -2.25 -1.96 8.24
CA ALA A 293 -1.08 -1.83 7.38
C ALA A 293 -1.09 -0.50 6.62
N ARG A 294 -2.26 -0.03 6.19
CA ARG A 294 -2.43 1.31 5.58
C ARG A 294 -2.18 2.44 6.56
N TYR A 295 -2.64 2.30 7.79
CA TYR A 295 -2.29 3.21 8.88
C TYR A 295 -0.76 3.26 9.08
N ALA A 296 -0.11 2.10 9.16
CA ALA A 296 1.34 2.02 9.36
C ALA A 296 2.13 2.63 8.20
N GLU A 297 1.69 2.42 6.95
CA GLU A 297 2.27 3.06 5.75
C GLU A 297 2.27 4.59 5.85
N LEU A 298 1.13 5.18 6.20
CA LEU A 298 1.01 6.64 6.26
C LEU A 298 1.71 7.20 7.49
N GLU A 299 1.59 6.53 8.63
CA GLU A 299 2.20 6.98 9.88
C GLU A 299 3.73 6.87 9.83
N ILE A 300 4.31 5.84 9.21
CA ILE A 300 5.77 5.77 9.07
C ILE A 300 6.31 6.86 8.13
N TRP A 301 5.58 7.21 7.07
CA TRP A 301 5.90 8.36 6.24
C TRP A 301 5.84 9.64 7.09
N ARG A 302 4.77 9.84 7.85
CA ARG A 302 4.63 11.00 8.75
C ARG A 302 5.83 11.12 9.68
N GLN A 303 6.21 10.04 10.36
CA GLN A 303 7.36 10.01 11.26
C GLN A 303 8.67 10.34 10.53
N GLY A 304 8.87 9.80 9.32
CA GLY A 304 10.02 10.13 8.47
C GLY A 304 10.07 11.60 8.01
N SER A 305 8.93 12.31 8.01
CA SER A 305 8.85 13.74 7.69
C SER A 305 9.16 14.67 8.88
N LEU A 306 9.16 14.14 10.11
CA LEU A 306 9.35 14.94 11.31
C LEU A 306 10.81 15.35 11.54
N PRO A 307 11.06 16.48 12.22
CA PRO A 307 12.40 16.83 12.68
C PRO A 307 12.95 15.73 13.60
N GLY A 308 14.12 15.17 13.26
CA GLY A 308 14.79 14.14 14.05
C GLY A 308 15.04 12.84 13.29
N TYR A 309 14.33 12.61 12.19
CA TYR A 309 14.68 11.54 11.25
C TYR A 309 15.59 12.06 10.13
N GLU A 310 16.66 11.32 9.84
CA GLU A 310 17.57 11.58 8.73
C GLU A 310 17.64 10.35 7.82
N PRO A 311 17.23 10.46 6.54
CA PRO A 311 17.38 9.37 5.57
C PRO A 311 18.84 8.95 5.35
N LEU A 312 19.05 7.74 4.85
CA LEU A 312 20.41 7.29 4.49
C LEU A 312 21.04 8.20 3.42
N PRO A 313 22.35 8.52 3.49
CA PRO A 313 23.01 9.35 2.47
C PRO A 313 22.89 8.83 1.03
N SER A 314 22.81 7.51 0.85
CA SER A 314 22.62 6.87 -0.45
C SER A 314 21.31 7.27 -1.13
N THR A 315 20.27 7.66 -0.38
CA THR A 315 18.99 8.12 -0.93
C THR A 315 19.12 9.39 -1.78
N ALA A 316 20.21 10.15 -1.65
CA ALA A 316 20.51 11.30 -2.52
C ALA A 316 20.70 10.90 -4.00
N SER A 317 20.91 9.62 -4.29
CA SER A 317 20.97 9.08 -5.66
C SER A 317 19.61 8.71 -6.24
N LEU A 318 18.55 8.69 -5.43
CA LEU A 318 17.20 8.37 -5.89
C LEU A 318 16.57 9.61 -6.56
N PRO A 319 16.07 9.48 -7.81
CA PRO A 319 15.66 10.63 -8.60
C PRO A 319 14.37 11.30 -8.09
N ASN A 320 13.49 10.55 -7.42
CA ASN A 320 12.19 11.03 -6.97
C ASN A 320 12.01 10.84 -5.46
N PHE A 321 13.07 10.94 -4.67
CA PHE A 321 13.01 10.88 -3.21
C PHE A 321 12.99 12.30 -2.62
N ASP A 322 11.93 12.62 -1.89
CA ASP A 322 11.71 13.95 -1.32
C ASP A 322 11.82 13.97 0.22
N ARG A 323 12.54 12.99 0.80
CA ARG A 323 12.81 12.91 2.24
C ARG A 323 11.52 13.02 3.06
N TYR A 324 10.47 12.36 2.58
CA TYR A 324 9.14 12.29 3.15
C TYR A 324 8.41 13.63 3.29
N GLN A 325 8.94 14.75 2.76
CA GLN A 325 8.33 16.09 2.90
C GLN A 325 6.96 16.22 2.22
N GLY A 326 6.66 15.33 1.27
CA GLY A 326 5.35 15.24 0.61
C GLY A 326 4.18 14.73 1.49
N PHE A 327 4.40 14.41 2.78
CA PHE A 327 3.39 13.79 3.64
C PHE A 327 2.05 14.54 3.66
N GLU A 328 2.04 15.85 3.90
CA GLU A 328 0.80 16.62 4.01
C GLU A 328 -0.03 16.60 2.72
N THR A 329 0.64 16.59 1.57
CA THR A 329 -0.02 16.47 0.26
C THR A 329 -0.58 15.06 0.08
N ARG A 330 0.21 14.04 0.42
CA ARG A 330 -0.23 12.64 0.41
C ARG A 330 -1.46 12.44 1.30
N TRP A 331 -1.41 12.90 2.55
CA TRP A 331 -2.50 12.80 3.52
C TRP A 331 -3.81 13.42 3.00
N ARG A 332 -3.75 14.64 2.45
CA ARG A 332 -4.95 15.25 1.83
C ARG A 332 -5.50 14.42 0.68
N GLN A 333 -4.64 13.90 -0.19
CA GLN A 333 -5.06 13.03 -1.29
C GLN A 333 -5.74 11.75 -0.78
N GLU A 334 -5.24 11.16 0.31
CA GLU A 334 -5.87 9.99 0.93
C GLU A 334 -7.28 10.30 1.44
N LEU A 335 -7.46 11.44 2.12
CA LEU A 335 -8.78 11.84 2.60
C LEU A 335 -9.75 12.19 1.47
N ASP A 336 -9.25 12.67 0.33
CA ASP A 336 -10.05 12.95 -0.87
C ASP A 336 -10.41 11.68 -1.64
N GLN A 337 -9.55 10.67 -1.58
CA GLN A 337 -9.74 9.37 -2.23
C GLN A 337 -10.68 8.45 -1.43
N MET A 338 -10.62 8.50 -0.10
CA MET A 338 -11.43 7.69 0.81
C MET A 338 -12.92 7.55 0.41
N PRO A 339 -13.71 8.62 0.22
CA PRO A 339 -15.12 8.49 -0.18
C PRO A 339 -15.33 7.98 -1.62
N ARG A 340 -14.29 7.92 -2.45
CA ARG A 340 -14.34 7.41 -3.83
C ARG A 340 -14.22 5.90 -3.91
N MET A 341 -13.83 5.23 -2.82
CA MET A 341 -13.70 3.77 -2.77
C MET A 341 -15.00 3.05 -2.40
N TYR A 342 -16.11 3.79 -2.29
CA TYR A 342 -17.41 3.26 -1.88
C TYR A 342 -17.93 2.13 -2.78
N ASN A 343 -17.53 2.09 -4.05
CA ASN A 343 -17.87 1.06 -5.02
C ASN A 343 -16.69 0.16 -5.38
N ASP A 344 -15.56 0.27 -4.68
CA ASP A 344 -14.44 -0.65 -4.89
C ASP A 344 -14.88 -2.05 -4.43
N GLU A 345 -14.75 -3.04 -5.31
CA GLU A 345 -15.08 -4.45 -5.05
C GLU A 345 -13.91 -5.21 -4.41
N GLY A 346 -12.76 -4.55 -4.26
CA GLY A 346 -11.62 -5.07 -3.54
C GLY A 346 -11.53 -4.51 -2.13
N ASP A 347 -10.31 -4.52 -1.58
CA ASP A 347 -10.05 -4.08 -0.23
C ASP A 347 -10.10 -2.57 -0.01
N GLY A 348 -10.34 -1.77 -1.06
CA GLY A 348 -10.32 -0.31 -1.00
C GLY A 348 -11.19 0.26 0.13
N ARG A 349 -12.40 -0.28 0.34
CA ARG A 349 -13.27 0.15 1.44
C ARG A 349 -12.62 -0.09 2.81
N PHE A 350 -12.04 -1.27 3.00
CA PHE A 350 -11.46 -1.72 4.26
C PHE A 350 -10.11 -1.08 4.57
N TYR A 351 -9.28 -0.82 3.54
CA TYR A 351 -8.05 -0.04 3.65
C TYR A 351 -8.34 1.31 4.32
N TYR A 352 -9.30 2.05 3.78
CA TYR A 352 -9.59 3.39 4.26
C TYR A 352 -10.40 3.40 5.55
N SER A 353 -11.40 2.53 5.71
CA SER A 353 -12.20 2.50 6.93
C SER A 353 -11.38 2.02 8.13
N GLY A 354 -10.53 1.01 7.98
CA GLY A 354 -9.64 0.55 9.05
C GLY A 354 -8.55 1.59 9.38
N MET A 355 -7.91 2.18 8.36
CA MET A 355 -6.92 3.26 8.58
C MET A 355 -7.54 4.45 9.31
N ALA A 356 -8.74 4.87 8.93
CA ALA A 356 -9.42 5.99 9.57
C ALA A 356 -9.75 5.70 11.03
N GLN A 357 -10.25 4.49 11.34
CA GLN A 357 -10.51 4.08 12.71
C GLN A 357 -9.24 4.09 13.57
N ALA A 358 -8.11 3.61 13.04
CA ALA A 358 -6.82 3.65 13.73
C ALA A 358 -6.36 5.10 14.03
N CYS A 359 -6.45 6.00 13.06
CA CYS A 359 -6.13 7.42 13.27
C CYS A 359 -7.06 8.09 14.29
N LEU A 360 -8.33 7.68 14.37
CA LEU A 360 -9.26 8.19 15.37
C LEU A 360 -8.93 7.63 16.77
N LEU A 361 -8.52 6.38 16.86
CA LEU A 361 -8.09 5.75 18.11
C LEU A 361 -6.83 6.41 18.69
N ASP A 362 -5.90 6.88 17.85
CA ASP A 362 -4.76 7.69 18.32
C ASP A 362 -5.19 8.96 19.08
N ARG A 363 -6.34 9.54 18.69
CA ARG A 363 -6.88 10.75 19.33
C ARG A 363 -7.73 10.45 20.56
N LEU A 364 -8.39 9.30 20.60
CA LEU A 364 -9.45 9.00 21.57
C LEU A 364 -9.07 7.99 22.64
N LEU A 365 -8.15 7.07 22.37
CA LEU A 365 -7.83 5.96 23.26
C LEU A 365 -6.33 5.71 23.33
N PRO A 366 -5.55 6.55 24.04
CA PRO A 366 -4.12 6.30 24.24
C PRO A 366 -3.84 4.88 24.74
N GLY A 367 -2.92 4.19 24.09
CA GLY A 367 -2.58 2.79 24.40
C GLY A 367 -3.39 1.71 23.66
N TRP A 368 -4.35 2.10 22.80
CA TRP A 368 -5.17 1.15 22.02
C TRP A 368 -4.35 0.12 21.21
N LYS A 369 -3.18 0.51 20.69
CA LYS A 369 -2.30 -0.35 19.87
C LYS A 369 -1.87 -1.62 20.59
N ALA A 370 -1.70 -1.57 21.91
CA ALA A 370 -1.34 -2.75 22.70
C ALA A 370 -2.46 -3.81 22.71
N ARG A 371 -3.70 -3.39 22.53
CA ARG A 371 -4.90 -4.24 22.57
C ARG A 371 -5.43 -4.62 21.20
N ALA A 372 -5.10 -3.86 20.16
CA ALA A 372 -5.58 -4.11 18.80
C ALA A 372 -5.19 -5.51 18.27
N PHE A 373 -4.19 -6.15 18.85
CA PHE A 373 -3.70 -7.47 18.45
C PHE A 373 -4.27 -8.60 19.32
N ASP A 374 -5.02 -8.28 20.38
CA ASP A 374 -5.70 -9.26 21.21
C ASP A 374 -6.82 -9.98 20.42
N ASP A 375 -7.08 -11.23 20.80
CA ASP A 375 -8.15 -12.04 20.21
C ASP A 375 -9.52 -11.41 20.48
N GLY A 376 -10.36 -11.36 19.45
CA GLY A 376 -11.72 -10.82 19.56
C GLY A 376 -11.82 -9.29 19.69
N VAL A 377 -10.70 -8.57 19.74
CA VAL A 377 -10.69 -7.09 19.76
C VAL A 377 -10.65 -6.54 18.33
N TRP A 378 -11.56 -5.63 18.00
CA TRP A 378 -11.63 -4.98 16.68
C TRP A 378 -11.61 -3.46 16.82
N LEU A 379 -11.22 -2.74 15.75
CA LEU A 379 -11.05 -1.29 15.79
C LEU A 379 -12.34 -0.56 16.23
N GLU A 380 -13.49 -0.99 15.72
CA GLU A 380 -14.78 -0.41 16.09
C GLU A 380 -15.16 -0.70 17.56
N THR A 381 -14.73 -1.83 18.12
CA THR A 381 -14.98 -2.15 19.53
C THR A 381 -14.14 -1.26 20.45
N LEU A 382 -12.91 -0.95 20.05
CA LEU A 382 -12.05 0.01 20.75
C LEU A 382 -12.61 1.43 20.65
N LEU A 383 -13.19 1.82 19.51
CA LEU A 383 -13.86 3.10 19.36
C LEU A 383 -15.10 3.18 20.26
N ALA A 384 -15.90 2.11 20.32
CA ALA A 384 -17.06 2.05 21.20
C ALA A 384 -16.67 2.14 22.69
N GLU A 385 -15.55 1.53 23.08
CA GLU A 385 -15.00 1.62 24.43
C GLU A 385 -14.52 3.04 24.77
N ALA A 386 -13.83 3.70 23.84
CA ALA A 386 -13.36 5.08 24.04
C ALA A 386 -14.52 6.03 24.40
N LEU A 387 -15.71 5.81 23.84
CA LEU A 387 -16.92 6.58 24.15
C LEU A 387 -17.52 6.28 25.53
N GLN A 388 -17.16 5.16 26.17
CA GLN A 388 -17.64 4.79 27.51
C GLN A 388 -16.76 5.38 28.61
N MET A 389 -15.46 5.60 28.33
CA MET A 389 -14.51 6.19 29.27
C MET A 389 -14.70 7.69 29.50
N GLU A 390 -15.51 8.37 28.67
CA GLU A 390 -15.88 9.78 28.84
C GLU A 390 -17.05 10.03 29.82
N LYS A 391 -17.64 8.97 30.38
CA LYS A 391 -18.61 9.05 31.47
C LYS A 391 -17.91 8.96 32.81
#